data_AF-A0A0L1KNT8-F1
#
_entry.id   AF-A0A0L1KNT8-F1
#
_cell.length_a   1.000
_cell.length_b   1.000
_cell.length_c   1.000
_cell.angle_alpha   90.00
_cell.angle_beta   90.00
_cell.angle_gamma   90.00
#
_symmetry.space_group_name_H-M   'P 1'
#
loop_
_entity.id
_entity.type
_entity.pdbx_description
1 polymer ?
#
loop_
_entity_poly.entity_id
_entity_poly.type
_entity_poly.pdbx_seq_one_letter_code
_entity_poly.pdbx_strand_id
1 'polypeptide(L)'
;MDQTSSVPIYFVHNKMPTERVNFDSSSASRCVQTLASGALVAFPTETVYGLGCDARNAVACDRVYELKGRPRTDPLIVHVCSFSEACEIWGLSTDKPMGKRESIAQLALECIVSKYWPGPLTIIYRAGPAYISSPVTAGTGNVGVRNPSHPVARALLKACQMPVAAPSANLFGHTSPTTAQHVIDDFQSKLAEAKENLLVLDASSSCEVGIESTIIHLRVEPCEGTHCIFIDILRRGILTEHDFRVLFGQVGTNGDRVLVHGDALIKVKITTITKHIADPTSRQTGPGQLVKHYAPNVPTFILALPRFITTRPLKGEVVSGQLISLNSKLVLWLAFRPLSQFSQKELLIDREQGDSLHFSFEGAHYVVLNSFVSRVASPNTSDKGPTVAASSVSSLSSSACIDYAGYFTPLSTLLLHYQELSRVRDPREAARNVYSFMRNAETLSGVDHLFLPQITDNYPCLGQGTVDIEMEASIADRVHRSASGVCIQTICSLV
;
A
#
# COMPACT_ATOMS: atom_id res chain seq x y z
N MET A 1 47.20 -23.55 -50.38
CA MET A 1 45.97 -22.76 -50.58
C MET A 1 44.92 -23.44 -49.72
N ASP A 2 44.80 -22.97 -48.48
CA ASP A 2 43.87 -23.53 -47.50
C ASP A 2 42.98 -22.38 -47.07
N GLN A 3 41.75 -22.34 -47.61
CA GLN A 3 40.74 -21.35 -47.26
C GLN A 3 39.66 -22.06 -46.45
N THR A 4 39.91 -22.22 -45.16
CA THR A 4 38.86 -22.52 -44.19
C THR A 4 38.01 -21.26 -44.01
N SER A 5 36.83 -21.24 -44.64
CA SER A 5 35.82 -20.21 -44.42
C SER A 5 35.31 -20.30 -42.98
N SER A 6 35.73 -19.36 -42.13
CA SER A 6 35.19 -19.18 -40.79
C SER A 6 33.74 -18.70 -40.89
N VAL A 7 32.79 -19.56 -40.51
CA VAL A 7 31.40 -19.18 -40.28
C VAL A 7 31.37 -18.20 -39.11
N PRO A 8 30.77 -17.00 -39.23
CA PRO A 8 30.67 -16.08 -38.12
C PRO A 8 29.72 -16.67 -37.07
N ILE A 9 30.28 -17.00 -35.90
CA ILE A 9 29.50 -17.30 -34.70
C ILE A 9 28.81 -16.01 -34.28
N TYR A 10 27.54 -15.87 -34.61
CA TYR A 10 26.69 -14.84 -34.02
C TYR A 10 26.50 -15.20 -32.55
N PHE A 11 27.19 -14.49 -31.65
CA PHE A 11 26.81 -14.45 -30.25
C PHE A 11 25.37 -13.93 -30.19
N VAL A 12 24.40 -14.81 -29.96
CA VAL A 12 23.05 -14.43 -29.57
C VAL A 12 23.21 -13.68 -28.25
N HIS A 13 23.24 -12.36 -28.29
CA HIS A 13 23.08 -11.55 -27.09
C HIS A 13 21.75 -11.97 -26.48
N ASN A 14 21.80 -12.63 -25.32
CA ASN A 14 20.65 -12.84 -24.44
C ASN A 14 20.08 -11.45 -24.14
N LYS A 15 19.11 -10.99 -24.96
CA LYS A 15 18.31 -9.82 -24.61
C LYS A 15 17.62 -10.16 -23.29
N MET A 16 17.77 -9.28 -22.30
CA MET A 16 17.02 -9.39 -21.06
C MET A 16 15.52 -9.44 -21.40
N PRO A 17 14.76 -10.41 -20.86
CA PRO A 17 13.31 -10.51 -21.05
C PRO A 17 12.55 -9.19 -20.81
N THR A 18 12.99 -8.38 -19.85
CA THR A 18 12.48 -7.01 -19.70
C THR A 18 13.29 -6.02 -20.54
N GLU A 19 12.61 -5.26 -21.38
CA GLU A 19 13.20 -4.15 -22.13
C GLU A 19 12.77 -2.82 -21.50
N ARG A 20 13.70 -2.15 -20.82
CA ARG A 20 13.50 -0.80 -20.27
C ARG A 20 13.74 0.24 -21.37
N VAL A 21 12.75 1.09 -21.63
CA VAL A 21 12.86 2.16 -22.64
C VAL A 21 12.35 3.48 -22.08
N ASN A 22 13.04 4.58 -22.41
CA ASN A 22 12.53 5.93 -22.11
C ASN A 22 11.30 6.22 -22.96
N PHE A 23 10.42 7.09 -22.46
CA PHE A 23 9.25 7.51 -23.22
C PHE A 23 9.58 8.51 -24.33
N ASP A 24 9.29 8.13 -25.57
CA ASP A 24 9.38 8.93 -26.79
C ASP A 24 8.35 8.45 -27.83
N SER A 25 8.32 9.04 -29.01
CA SER A 25 7.35 8.67 -30.06
C SER A 25 7.53 7.24 -30.59
N SER A 26 8.77 6.73 -30.61
CA SER A 26 9.10 5.39 -31.10
C SER A 26 8.63 4.32 -30.10
N SER A 27 9.01 4.46 -28.84
CA SER A 27 8.58 3.61 -27.73
C SER A 27 7.06 3.66 -27.53
N ALA A 28 6.42 4.82 -27.64
CA ALA A 28 4.97 4.92 -27.61
C ALA A 28 4.30 4.08 -28.72
N SER A 29 4.80 4.19 -29.95
CA SER A 29 4.29 3.40 -31.09
C SER A 29 4.49 1.89 -30.87
N ARG A 30 5.64 1.49 -30.33
CA ARG A 30 5.92 0.10 -29.97
C ARG A 30 4.98 -0.40 -28.87
N CYS A 31 4.67 0.41 -27.86
CA CYS A 31 3.72 0.06 -26.81
C CYS A 31 2.32 -0.16 -27.37
N VAL A 32 1.86 0.72 -28.28
CA VAL A 32 0.56 0.56 -28.95
C VAL A 32 0.49 -0.76 -29.70
N GLN A 33 1.51 -1.08 -30.50
CA GLN A 33 1.57 -2.36 -31.23
C GLN A 33 1.63 -3.57 -30.29
N THR A 34 2.39 -3.46 -29.20
CA THR A 34 2.52 -4.52 -28.18
C THR A 34 1.16 -4.80 -27.54
N LEU A 35 0.45 -3.76 -27.07
CA LEU A 35 -0.88 -3.90 -26.49
C LEU A 35 -1.91 -4.43 -27.50
N ALA A 36 -1.89 -3.92 -28.74
CA ALA A 36 -2.77 -4.38 -29.81
C ALA A 36 -2.55 -5.86 -30.18
N SER A 37 -1.33 -6.37 -30.02
CA SER A 37 -1.01 -7.80 -30.22
C SER A 37 -1.47 -8.71 -29.08
N GLY A 38 -2.03 -8.15 -27.99
CA GLY A 38 -2.40 -8.90 -26.78
C GLY A 38 -1.22 -9.21 -25.85
N ALA A 39 -0.09 -8.52 -26.02
CA ALA A 39 1.05 -8.58 -25.11
C ALA A 39 0.96 -7.46 -24.05
N LEU A 40 1.85 -7.54 -23.06
CA LEU A 40 1.81 -6.68 -21.88
C LEU A 40 2.81 -5.52 -21.99
N VAL A 41 2.47 -4.38 -21.41
CA VAL A 41 3.35 -3.20 -21.29
C VAL A 41 3.29 -2.70 -19.86
N ALA A 42 4.44 -2.54 -19.20
CA ALA A 42 4.50 -1.84 -17.93
C ALA A 42 4.73 -0.34 -18.16
N PHE A 43 3.99 0.52 -17.46
CA PHE A 43 4.09 1.96 -17.62
C PHE A 43 3.88 2.72 -16.30
N PRO A 44 4.51 3.90 -16.15
CA PRO A 44 4.40 4.71 -14.95
C PRO A 44 3.05 5.42 -14.88
N THR A 45 2.50 5.52 -13.67
CA THR A 45 1.42 6.46 -13.32
C THR A 45 1.91 7.41 -12.22
N GLU A 46 1.09 8.36 -11.79
CA GLU A 46 1.42 9.22 -10.64
C GLU A 46 1.41 8.43 -9.33
N THR A 47 0.74 7.27 -9.30
CA THR A 47 0.62 6.40 -8.11
C THR A 47 1.72 5.35 -8.01
N VAL A 48 1.63 4.31 -8.84
CA VAL A 48 2.54 3.17 -8.94
C VAL A 48 2.61 2.75 -10.42
N TYR A 49 3.61 1.98 -10.81
CA TYR A 49 3.65 1.42 -12.18
C TYR A 49 2.50 0.43 -12.38
N GLY A 50 1.88 0.49 -13.56
CA GLY A 50 0.81 -0.42 -13.98
C GLY A 50 1.29 -1.44 -15.01
N LEU A 51 0.78 -2.67 -14.95
CA LEU A 51 1.01 -3.73 -15.94
C LEU A 51 -0.18 -3.79 -16.89
N GLY A 52 -0.07 -3.10 -18.03
CA GLY A 52 -1.15 -2.86 -18.99
C GLY A 52 -1.37 -3.98 -19.99
N CYS A 53 -2.64 -4.18 -20.34
CA CYS A 53 -3.13 -4.97 -21.47
C CYS A 53 -4.41 -4.33 -22.06
N ASP A 54 -4.82 -4.70 -23.28
CA ASP A 54 -6.13 -4.31 -23.81
C ASP A 54 -7.26 -4.92 -22.95
N ALA A 55 -8.07 -4.07 -22.31
CA ALA A 55 -9.15 -4.49 -21.42
C ALA A 55 -10.27 -5.29 -22.13
N ARG A 56 -10.34 -5.20 -23.46
CA ARG A 56 -11.29 -5.94 -24.31
C ARG A 56 -10.79 -7.34 -24.66
N ASN A 57 -9.49 -7.58 -24.53
CA ASN A 57 -8.86 -8.85 -24.86
C ASN A 57 -8.78 -9.74 -23.62
N ALA A 58 -9.67 -10.73 -23.53
CA ALA A 58 -9.72 -11.66 -22.40
C ALA A 58 -8.40 -12.45 -22.22
N VAL A 59 -7.74 -12.85 -23.32
CA VAL A 59 -6.46 -13.57 -23.27
C VAL A 59 -5.36 -12.68 -22.71
N ALA A 60 -5.32 -11.40 -23.11
CA ALA A 60 -4.34 -10.46 -22.58
C ALA A 60 -4.57 -10.17 -21.08
N CYS A 61 -5.83 -10.05 -20.66
CA CYS A 61 -6.18 -9.92 -19.24
C CYS A 61 -5.77 -11.17 -18.44
N ASP A 62 -5.96 -12.36 -19.00
CA ASP A 62 -5.55 -13.62 -18.37
C ASP A 62 -4.04 -13.71 -18.17
N ARG A 63 -3.25 -13.24 -19.15
CA ARG A 63 -1.79 -13.14 -19.02
C ARG A 63 -1.37 -12.22 -17.87
N VAL A 64 -2.11 -11.13 -17.60
CA VAL A 64 -1.86 -10.29 -16.43
C VAL A 64 -2.06 -11.08 -15.13
N TYR A 65 -3.13 -11.87 -15.03
CA TYR A 65 -3.37 -12.72 -13.86
C TYR A 65 -2.26 -13.77 -13.68
N GLU A 66 -1.88 -14.45 -14.76
CA GLU A 66 -0.86 -15.50 -14.78
C GLU A 66 0.53 -14.97 -14.42
N LEU A 67 0.99 -13.90 -15.08
CA LEU A 67 2.30 -13.32 -14.84
C LEU A 67 2.42 -12.82 -13.39
N LYS A 68 1.38 -12.18 -12.86
CA LYS A 68 1.37 -11.71 -11.47
C LYS A 68 1.19 -12.82 -10.44
N GLY A 69 0.64 -13.98 -10.82
CA GLY A 69 0.14 -14.96 -9.84
C GLY A 69 -1.06 -14.42 -9.04
N ARG A 70 -1.87 -13.57 -9.67
CA ARG A 70 -3.02 -12.89 -9.05
C ARG A 70 -4.26 -13.78 -9.10
N PRO A 71 -5.06 -13.89 -8.03
CA PRO A 71 -6.35 -14.58 -8.06
C PRO A 71 -7.33 -13.91 -9.03
N ARG A 72 -8.06 -14.71 -9.81
CA ARG A 72 -9.10 -14.23 -10.74
C ARG A 72 -10.33 -13.64 -10.03
N THR A 73 -10.41 -13.75 -8.71
CA THR A 73 -11.42 -13.10 -7.85
C THR A 73 -11.11 -11.63 -7.56
N ASP A 74 -9.93 -11.15 -7.95
CA ASP A 74 -9.46 -9.78 -7.71
C ASP A 74 -9.47 -8.96 -9.03
N PRO A 75 -10.43 -8.03 -9.22
CA PRO A 75 -10.68 -7.35 -10.50
C PRO A 75 -9.51 -6.45 -10.93
N LEU A 76 -9.50 -6.04 -12.21
CA LEU A 76 -8.52 -5.12 -12.79
C LEU A 76 -9.09 -3.71 -12.89
N ILE A 77 -8.23 -2.70 -12.81
CA ILE A 77 -8.60 -1.30 -13.04
C ILE A 77 -8.34 -0.95 -14.50
N VAL A 78 -9.35 -0.44 -15.18
CA VAL A 78 -9.25 0.08 -16.54
C VAL A 78 -8.80 1.53 -16.51
N HIS A 79 -7.75 1.84 -17.25
CA HIS A 79 -7.25 3.19 -17.44
C HIS A 79 -7.78 3.76 -18.75
N VAL A 80 -8.25 5.01 -18.69
CA VAL A 80 -8.86 5.75 -19.79
C VAL A 80 -8.26 7.15 -19.89
N CYS A 81 -8.47 7.83 -21.01
CA CYS A 81 -7.98 9.19 -21.25
C CYS A 81 -9.04 10.28 -21.12
N SER A 82 -10.32 9.91 -21.13
CA SER A 82 -11.44 10.85 -21.06
C SER A 82 -12.59 10.31 -20.20
N PHE A 83 -13.44 11.23 -19.74
CA PHE A 83 -14.68 10.86 -19.05
C PHE A 83 -15.67 10.16 -19.99
N SER A 84 -15.69 10.53 -21.26
CA SER A 84 -16.55 9.89 -22.28
C SER A 84 -16.22 8.40 -22.43
N GLU A 85 -14.94 8.02 -22.52
CA GLU A 85 -14.50 6.61 -22.52
C GLU A 85 -14.93 5.88 -21.24
N ALA A 86 -14.86 6.55 -20.07
CA ALA A 86 -15.33 5.96 -18.82
C ALA A 86 -16.85 5.69 -18.84
N CYS A 87 -17.64 6.63 -19.37
CA CYS A 87 -19.08 6.46 -19.54
C CYS A 87 -19.41 5.26 -20.43
N GLU A 88 -18.69 5.06 -21.54
CA GLU A 88 -18.87 3.88 -22.40
C GLU A 88 -18.62 2.57 -21.63
N ILE A 89 -17.54 2.50 -20.85
CA ILE A 89 -17.22 1.36 -19.99
C ILE A 89 -18.31 1.12 -18.94
N TRP A 90 -18.91 2.19 -18.41
CA TRP A 90 -19.97 2.13 -17.41
C TRP A 90 -21.38 1.92 -17.99
N GLY A 91 -21.52 1.90 -19.32
CA GLY A 91 -22.81 1.81 -19.99
C GLY A 91 -23.68 3.06 -19.78
N LEU A 92 -23.06 4.21 -19.52
CA LEU A 92 -23.70 5.52 -19.44
C LEU A 92 -23.61 6.21 -20.81
N SER A 93 -24.60 7.04 -21.13
CA SER A 93 -24.69 7.73 -22.41
C SER A 93 -24.78 9.23 -22.18
N THR A 94 -23.88 10.02 -22.76
CA THR A 94 -23.97 11.49 -22.69
C THR A 94 -25.11 12.04 -23.55
N ASP A 95 -25.52 11.28 -24.59
CA ASP A 95 -26.35 11.83 -25.67
C ASP A 95 -27.73 11.17 -25.81
N LYS A 96 -28.12 10.30 -24.87
CA LYS A 96 -29.40 9.55 -24.94
C LYS A 96 -30.17 9.65 -23.63
N PRO A 97 -31.51 9.69 -23.67
CA PRO A 97 -32.33 9.61 -22.47
C PRO A 97 -31.99 8.34 -21.69
N MET A 98 -31.79 8.51 -20.38
CA MET A 98 -31.43 7.43 -19.46
C MET A 98 -32.48 7.31 -18.36
N GLY A 99 -32.50 6.15 -17.70
CA GLY A 99 -33.30 5.98 -16.50
C GLY A 99 -32.87 6.96 -15.40
N LYS A 100 -33.80 7.29 -14.51
CA LYS A 100 -33.56 8.25 -13.41
C LYS A 100 -32.33 7.87 -12.57
N ARG A 101 -32.11 6.57 -12.34
CA ARG A 101 -30.95 6.06 -11.58
C ARG A 101 -29.64 6.38 -12.31
N GLU A 102 -29.57 6.10 -13.60
CA GLU A 102 -28.37 6.27 -14.39
C GLU A 102 -28.05 7.75 -14.62
N SER A 103 -29.06 8.62 -14.78
CA SER A 103 -28.85 10.08 -14.85
C SER A 103 -28.29 10.65 -13.54
N ILE A 104 -28.78 10.18 -12.38
CA ILE A 104 -28.24 10.58 -11.07
C ILE A 104 -26.81 10.09 -10.90
N ALA A 105 -26.52 8.86 -11.30
CA ALA A 105 -25.16 8.31 -11.26
C ALA A 105 -24.21 9.11 -12.14
N GLN A 106 -24.60 9.42 -13.37
CA GLN A 106 -23.79 10.22 -14.29
C GLN A 106 -23.45 11.59 -13.71
N LEU A 107 -24.42 12.30 -13.14
CA LEU A 107 -24.14 13.62 -12.54
C LEU A 107 -23.18 13.52 -11.36
N ALA A 108 -23.35 12.53 -10.48
CA ALA A 108 -22.45 12.30 -9.36
C ALA A 108 -21.03 12.00 -9.85
N LEU A 109 -20.90 11.18 -10.90
CA LEU A 109 -19.63 10.88 -11.55
C LEU A 109 -19.01 12.13 -12.17
N GLU A 110 -19.76 12.93 -12.93
CA GLU A 110 -19.31 14.20 -13.52
C GLU A 110 -18.76 15.16 -12.45
N CYS A 111 -19.48 15.30 -11.33
CA CYS A 111 -19.03 16.11 -10.20
C CYS A 111 -17.68 15.63 -9.64
N ILE A 112 -17.55 14.33 -9.37
CA ILE A 112 -16.34 13.71 -8.81
C ILE A 112 -15.16 13.85 -9.79
N VAL A 113 -15.35 13.46 -11.05
CA VAL A 113 -14.25 13.44 -12.03
C VAL A 113 -13.83 14.85 -12.43
N SER A 114 -14.73 15.85 -12.43
CA SER A 114 -14.37 17.24 -12.71
C SER A 114 -13.34 17.80 -11.73
N LYS A 115 -13.32 17.25 -10.50
CA LYS A 115 -12.40 17.68 -9.43
C LYS A 115 -11.15 16.83 -9.34
N TYR A 116 -11.30 15.51 -9.48
CA TYR A 116 -10.23 14.56 -9.14
C TYR A 116 -9.63 13.83 -10.35
N TRP A 117 -10.18 13.99 -11.56
CA TRP A 117 -9.59 13.47 -12.79
C TRP A 117 -9.05 14.57 -13.70
N PRO A 118 -7.92 14.31 -14.39
CA PRO A 118 -7.07 13.13 -14.25
C PRO A 118 -6.33 13.12 -12.90
N GLY A 119 -6.18 11.94 -12.27
CA GLY A 119 -5.58 11.83 -10.95
C GLY A 119 -5.77 10.49 -10.25
N PRO A 120 -5.37 10.40 -8.97
CA PRO A 120 -5.24 9.16 -8.21
C PRO A 120 -6.56 8.69 -7.61
N LEU A 121 -7.63 8.77 -8.39
CA LEU A 121 -8.96 8.27 -8.04
C LEU A 121 -9.37 7.16 -9.00
N THR A 122 -9.73 6.01 -8.45
CA THR A 122 -10.43 4.95 -9.17
C THR A 122 -11.88 4.93 -8.72
N ILE A 123 -12.79 4.93 -9.70
CA ILE A 123 -14.22 4.86 -9.44
C ILE A 123 -14.74 3.52 -9.95
N ILE A 124 -15.35 2.76 -9.05
CA ILE A 124 -16.05 1.52 -9.37
C ILE A 124 -17.52 1.86 -9.56
N TYR A 125 -18.04 1.43 -10.70
CA TYR A 125 -19.46 1.47 -11.01
C TYR A 125 -19.82 0.22 -11.83
N ARG A 126 -21.10 0.07 -12.16
CA ARG A 126 -21.60 -1.04 -12.99
C ARG A 126 -20.85 -1.06 -14.33
N ALA A 127 -20.51 -2.26 -14.79
CA ALA A 127 -19.96 -2.47 -16.13
C ALA A 127 -21.06 -2.38 -17.20
N GLY A 128 -20.77 -1.69 -18.30
CA GLY A 128 -21.55 -1.70 -19.52
C GLY A 128 -21.49 -3.08 -20.21
N PRO A 129 -22.52 -3.44 -21.01
CA PRO A 129 -22.72 -4.81 -21.47
C PRO A 129 -21.73 -5.30 -22.54
N ALA A 130 -21.04 -4.40 -23.26
CA ALA A 130 -20.32 -4.77 -24.49
C ALA A 130 -18.84 -4.35 -24.54
N TYR A 131 -18.33 -3.62 -23.54
CA TYR A 131 -17.09 -2.84 -23.74
C TYR A 131 -15.84 -3.42 -23.09
N ILE A 132 -15.97 -4.29 -22.08
CA ILE A 132 -14.83 -4.83 -21.33
C ILE A 132 -14.93 -6.34 -21.22
N SER A 133 -13.79 -7.01 -21.23
CA SER A 133 -13.75 -8.47 -21.10
C SER A 133 -14.12 -8.92 -19.68
N SER A 134 -14.74 -10.10 -19.57
CA SER A 134 -15.16 -10.64 -18.28
C SER A 134 -14.04 -10.72 -17.22
N PRO A 135 -12.78 -11.09 -17.55
CA PRO A 135 -11.68 -11.13 -16.58
C PRO A 135 -11.46 -9.80 -15.85
N VAL A 136 -11.65 -8.65 -16.51
CA VAL A 136 -11.49 -7.33 -15.89
C VAL A 136 -12.40 -7.16 -14.67
N THR A 137 -13.64 -7.62 -14.76
CA THR A 137 -14.66 -7.43 -13.71
C THR A 137 -14.59 -8.48 -12.60
N ALA A 138 -13.76 -9.52 -12.75
CA ALA A 138 -13.76 -10.71 -11.88
C ALA A 138 -15.17 -11.31 -11.65
N GLY A 139 -16.09 -11.14 -12.61
CA GLY A 139 -17.48 -11.63 -12.51
C GLY A 139 -18.32 -10.92 -11.44
N THR A 140 -17.95 -9.71 -11.02
CA THR A 140 -18.71 -8.90 -10.04
C THR A 140 -19.84 -8.09 -10.67
N GLY A 141 -19.80 -7.89 -11.99
CA GLY A 141 -20.69 -6.97 -12.71
C GLY A 141 -20.32 -5.49 -12.56
N ASN A 142 -19.24 -5.18 -11.84
CA ASN A 142 -18.71 -3.82 -11.68
C ASN A 142 -17.30 -3.73 -12.28
N VAL A 143 -16.90 -2.50 -12.62
CA VAL A 143 -15.59 -2.18 -13.18
C VAL A 143 -15.03 -0.92 -12.54
N GLY A 144 -13.78 -1.00 -12.10
CA GLY A 144 -13.01 0.16 -11.66
C GLY A 144 -12.38 0.86 -12.86
N VAL A 145 -12.67 2.16 -13.01
CA VAL A 145 -12.08 3.00 -14.07
C VAL A 145 -11.26 4.12 -13.43
N ARG A 146 -10.18 4.52 -14.09
CA ARG A 146 -9.32 5.62 -13.68
C ARG A 146 -8.78 6.40 -14.88
N ASN A 147 -8.70 7.72 -14.75
CA ASN A 147 -7.95 8.57 -15.67
C ASN A 147 -6.66 9.05 -14.98
N PRO A 148 -5.48 8.43 -15.24
CA PRO A 148 -4.23 8.78 -14.55
C PRO A 148 -3.72 10.16 -14.99
N SER A 149 -3.07 10.90 -14.09
CA SER A 149 -2.52 12.24 -14.40
C SER A 149 -1.11 12.22 -14.98
N HIS A 150 -0.41 11.08 -14.90
CA HIS A 150 0.97 10.98 -15.38
C HIS A 150 1.10 11.24 -16.89
N PRO A 151 2.00 12.16 -17.33
CA PRO A 151 2.15 12.51 -18.75
C PRO A 151 2.38 11.30 -19.67
N VAL A 152 3.27 10.38 -19.28
CA VAL A 152 3.56 9.13 -20.04
C VAL A 152 2.31 8.25 -20.16
N ALA A 153 1.61 7.97 -19.06
CA ALA A 153 0.38 7.17 -19.10
C ALA A 153 -0.67 7.80 -20.01
N ARG A 154 -0.88 9.12 -19.89
CA ARG A 154 -1.85 9.84 -20.73
C ARG A 154 -1.46 9.83 -22.20
N ALA A 155 -0.19 10.02 -22.52
CA ALA A 155 0.28 9.98 -23.90
C ALA A 155 0.14 8.58 -24.50
N LEU A 156 0.46 7.53 -23.75
CA LEU A 156 0.23 6.14 -24.15
C LEU A 156 -1.26 5.86 -24.39
N LEU A 157 -2.13 6.17 -23.43
CA LEU A 157 -3.56 5.92 -23.53
C LEU A 157 -4.21 6.67 -24.71
N LYS A 158 -3.82 7.94 -24.95
CA LYS A 158 -4.24 8.69 -26.14
C LYS A 158 -3.80 8.02 -27.43
N ALA A 159 -2.59 7.49 -27.49
CA ALA A 159 -2.05 6.83 -28.67
C ALA A 159 -2.72 5.47 -28.94
N CYS A 160 -3.01 4.71 -27.89
CA CYS A 160 -3.59 3.38 -28.02
C CYS A 160 -5.06 3.38 -28.46
N GLN A 161 -5.82 4.44 -28.15
CA GLN A 161 -7.26 4.55 -28.45
C GLN A 161 -8.03 3.28 -28.00
N MET A 162 -7.65 2.72 -26.87
CA MET A 162 -8.27 1.55 -26.27
C MET A 162 -8.25 1.65 -24.74
N PRO A 163 -9.24 1.05 -24.06
CA PRO A 163 -9.19 0.90 -22.61
C PRO A 163 -8.04 -0.03 -22.21
N VAL A 164 -7.17 0.41 -21.30
CA VAL A 164 -6.03 -0.40 -20.85
C VAL A 164 -6.27 -0.89 -19.42
N ALA A 165 -6.48 -2.19 -19.24
CA ALA A 165 -6.54 -2.79 -17.90
C ALA A 165 -5.13 -2.89 -17.34
N ALA A 166 -4.88 -2.25 -16.19
CA ALA A 166 -3.55 -2.17 -15.59
C ALA A 166 -3.62 -2.21 -14.04
N PRO A 167 -3.51 -3.38 -13.40
CA PRO A 167 -3.17 -3.45 -11.97
C PRO A 167 -1.72 -3.00 -11.77
N SER A 168 -1.29 -2.87 -10.50
CA SER A 168 0.11 -2.56 -10.18
C SER A 168 1.08 -3.59 -10.80
N ALA A 169 2.27 -3.17 -11.25
CA ALA A 169 3.21 -3.99 -12.00
C ALA A 169 4.18 -4.80 -11.12
N ASN A 170 3.64 -5.53 -10.15
CA ASN A 170 4.37 -6.40 -9.23
C ASN A 170 3.84 -7.83 -9.21
N LEU A 171 4.62 -8.77 -8.68
CA LEU A 171 4.12 -10.07 -8.26
C LEU A 171 3.04 -9.90 -7.19
N PHE A 172 2.02 -10.74 -7.22
CA PHE A 172 0.87 -10.61 -6.32
C PHE A 172 1.30 -10.77 -4.86
N GLY A 173 0.91 -9.81 -4.02
CA GLY A 173 1.26 -9.76 -2.60
C GLY A 173 2.54 -8.97 -2.30
N HIS A 174 3.44 -8.81 -3.26
CA HIS A 174 4.66 -8.02 -3.11
C HIS A 174 4.37 -6.51 -3.01
N THR A 175 5.27 -5.71 -2.44
CA THR A 175 5.20 -4.24 -2.39
C THR A 175 5.03 -3.64 -3.80
N SER A 176 4.14 -2.67 -3.99
CA SER A 176 3.88 -2.10 -5.32
C SER A 176 5.10 -1.35 -5.89
N PRO A 177 5.27 -1.34 -7.23
CA PRO A 177 6.44 -0.73 -7.87
C PRO A 177 6.24 0.77 -8.08
N THR A 178 7.20 1.60 -7.66
CA THR A 178 7.21 3.05 -7.91
C THR A 178 8.28 3.46 -8.93
N THR A 179 9.13 2.53 -9.37
CA THR A 179 10.18 2.74 -10.38
C THR A 179 10.13 1.62 -11.43
N ALA A 180 10.70 1.88 -12.60
CA ALA A 180 10.86 0.85 -13.64
C ALA A 180 11.72 -0.33 -13.14
N GLN A 181 12.70 -0.07 -12.25
CA GLN A 181 13.54 -1.12 -11.69
C GLN A 181 12.74 -2.10 -10.85
N HIS A 182 11.81 -1.64 -10.00
CA HIS A 182 10.97 -2.54 -9.20
C HIS A 182 10.12 -3.48 -10.07
N VAL A 183 9.71 -3.03 -11.27
CA VAL A 183 8.98 -3.87 -12.23
C VAL A 183 9.90 -4.97 -12.80
N ILE A 184 11.13 -4.60 -13.13
CA ILE A 184 12.14 -5.53 -13.66
C ILE A 184 12.45 -6.58 -12.61
N ASP A 185 12.73 -6.17 -11.38
CA ASP A 185 13.09 -7.06 -10.26
C ASP A 185 12.02 -8.13 -10.01
N ASP A 186 10.74 -7.78 -10.20
CA ASP A 186 9.61 -8.69 -10.01
C ASP A 186 9.42 -9.71 -11.15
N PHE A 187 9.59 -9.28 -12.40
CA PHE A 187 9.16 -10.09 -13.54
C PHE A 187 10.29 -10.72 -14.34
N GLN A 188 11.51 -10.20 -14.24
CA GLN A 188 12.64 -10.61 -15.08
C GLN A 188 12.86 -12.13 -15.06
N SER A 189 12.90 -12.74 -13.87
CA SER A 189 13.13 -14.19 -13.71
C SER A 189 12.00 -15.02 -14.30
N LYS A 190 10.74 -14.62 -14.08
CA LYS A 190 9.56 -15.36 -14.56
C LYS A 190 9.39 -15.24 -16.07
N LEU A 191 9.69 -14.07 -16.63
CA LEU A 191 9.70 -13.84 -18.08
C LEU A 191 10.81 -14.63 -18.78
N ALA A 192 12.00 -14.74 -18.15
CA ALA A 192 13.09 -15.58 -18.65
C ALA A 192 12.67 -17.05 -18.75
N GLU A 193 12.02 -17.57 -17.71
CA GLU A 193 11.49 -18.94 -17.69
C GLU A 193 10.43 -19.15 -18.77
N ALA A 194 9.49 -18.22 -18.90
CA ALA A 194 8.40 -18.28 -19.88
C ALA A 194 8.84 -17.96 -21.33
N LYS A 195 10.08 -17.48 -21.53
CA LYS A 195 10.59 -16.95 -22.81
C LYS A 195 9.68 -15.86 -23.40
N GLU A 196 9.13 -15.03 -22.52
CA GLU A 196 8.31 -13.89 -22.88
C GLU A 196 9.09 -12.59 -22.68
N ASN A 197 8.67 -11.52 -23.36
CA ASN A 197 9.26 -10.20 -23.15
C ASN A 197 8.23 -9.23 -22.55
N LEU A 198 8.72 -8.31 -21.72
CA LEU A 198 7.93 -7.21 -21.17
C LEU A 198 8.60 -5.89 -21.51
N LEU A 199 7.85 -5.01 -22.20
CA LEU A 199 8.27 -3.65 -22.44
C LEU A 199 7.95 -2.79 -21.21
N VAL A 200 8.96 -2.13 -20.64
CA VAL A 200 8.84 -1.29 -19.46
C VAL A 200 9.16 0.15 -19.86
N LEU A 201 8.14 1.00 -19.90
CA LEU A 201 8.32 2.44 -20.10
C LEU A 201 8.91 3.05 -18.83
N ASP A 202 9.99 3.78 -18.97
CA ASP A 202 10.66 4.47 -17.86
C ASP A 202 10.44 5.99 -17.95
N ALA A 203 9.92 6.56 -16.87
CA ALA A 203 9.75 8.00 -16.71
C ALA A 203 10.96 8.69 -16.05
N SER A 204 12.06 7.96 -15.80
CA SER A 204 13.29 8.41 -15.13
C SER A 204 13.16 8.80 -13.65
N SER A 205 11.95 9.06 -13.16
CA SER A 205 11.65 9.35 -11.76
C SER A 205 10.75 8.29 -11.12
N SER A 206 10.75 8.27 -9.78
CA SER A 206 9.75 7.54 -9.01
C SER A 206 8.36 8.15 -9.21
N CYS A 207 7.31 7.35 -9.03
CA CYS A 207 5.93 7.83 -8.96
C CYS A 207 5.76 8.90 -7.86
N GLU A 208 5.06 10.00 -8.17
CA GLU A 208 4.95 11.18 -7.31
C GLU A 208 4.15 10.96 -6.02
N VAL A 209 3.13 10.10 -6.08
CA VAL A 209 2.23 9.76 -4.97
C VAL A 209 2.75 8.57 -4.17
N GLY A 210 3.37 7.58 -4.83
CA GLY A 210 4.05 6.44 -4.21
C GLY A 210 3.18 5.36 -3.56
N ILE A 211 1.87 5.59 -3.40
CA ILE A 211 0.85 4.58 -3.05
C ILE A 211 -0.23 4.50 -4.12
N GLU A 212 -1.04 3.46 -4.11
CA GLU A 212 -2.12 3.31 -5.10
C GLU A 212 -3.25 4.34 -4.93
N SER A 213 -4.07 4.46 -5.98
CA SER A 213 -5.24 5.34 -5.99
C SER A 213 -6.23 5.05 -4.87
N THR A 214 -6.92 6.09 -4.40
CA THR A 214 -8.16 5.94 -3.63
C THR A 214 -9.17 5.22 -4.51
N ILE A 215 -9.87 4.22 -3.95
CA ILE A 215 -10.93 3.50 -4.66
C ILE A 215 -12.25 3.82 -3.99
N ILE A 216 -13.19 4.33 -4.76
CA ILE A 216 -14.59 4.47 -4.36
C ILE A 216 -15.48 3.52 -5.16
N HIS A 217 -16.55 3.03 -4.54
CA HIS A 217 -17.64 2.36 -5.23
C HIS A 217 -18.88 3.24 -5.13
N LEU A 218 -19.37 3.68 -6.29
CA LEU A 218 -20.54 4.52 -6.40
C LEU A 218 -21.78 3.66 -6.63
N ARG A 219 -22.79 3.82 -5.77
CA ARG A 219 -24.10 3.20 -5.95
C ARG A 219 -25.19 4.26 -5.90
N VAL A 220 -26.26 4.02 -6.65
CA VAL A 220 -27.48 4.82 -6.59
C VAL A 220 -28.63 3.88 -6.30
N GLU A 221 -29.32 4.12 -5.19
CA GLU A 221 -30.41 3.26 -4.71
C GLU A 221 -31.67 4.09 -4.39
N PRO A 222 -32.88 3.54 -4.57
CA PRO A 222 -34.12 4.23 -4.19
C PRO A 222 -34.16 4.53 -2.68
N CYS A 223 -34.64 5.71 -2.29
CA CYS A 223 -34.82 6.09 -0.89
C CYS A 223 -35.91 7.15 -0.74
N GLU A 224 -36.92 6.89 0.10
CA GLU A 224 -37.96 7.86 0.52
C GLU A 224 -38.52 8.72 -0.64
N GLY A 225 -39.00 8.08 -1.72
CA GLY A 225 -39.58 8.78 -2.87
C GLY A 225 -38.57 9.43 -3.84
N THR A 226 -37.27 9.32 -3.58
CA THR A 226 -36.17 9.73 -4.47
C THR A 226 -35.09 8.64 -4.58
N HIS A 227 -33.84 9.01 -4.82
CA HIS A 227 -32.67 8.13 -4.74
C HIS A 227 -31.64 8.70 -3.76
N CYS A 228 -30.76 7.84 -3.28
CA CYS A 228 -29.56 8.19 -2.53
C CYS A 228 -28.33 7.78 -3.34
N ILE A 229 -27.29 8.61 -3.31
CA ILE A 229 -25.95 8.27 -3.79
C ILE A 229 -25.16 7.72 -2.60
N PHE A 230 -24.53 6.57 -2.77
CA PHE A 230 -23.61 5.98 -1.81
C PHE A 230 -22.21 5.99 -2.41
N ILE A 231 -21.25 6.51 -1.66
CA ILE A 231 -19.83 6.54 -1.99
C ILE A 231 -19.09 5.75 -0.92
N ASP A 232 -18.83 4.48 -1.25
CA ASP A 232 -18.12 3.57 -0.37
C ASP A 232 -16.62 3.65 -0.69
N ILE A 233 -15.80 4.24 0.19
CA ILE A 233 -14.34 4.24 0.04
C ILE A 233 -13.83 2.84 0.39
N LEU A 234 -13.49 2.08 -0.65
CA LEU A 234 -13.07 0.67 -0.58
C LEU A 234 -11.58 0.49 -0.33
N ARG A 235 -10.77 1.46 -0.75
CA ARG A 235 -9.33 1.51 -0.50
C ARG A 235 -8.89 2.94 -0.27
N ARG A 236 -8.21 3.16 0.85
CA ARG A 236 -7.59 4.45 1.18
C ARG A 236 -6.42 4.74 0.24
N GLY A 237 -6.33 5.98 -0.23
CA GLY A 237 -5.23 6.56 -0.99
C GLY A 237 -5.04 8.01 -0.56
N ILE A 238 -4.57 8.88 -1.46
CA ILE A 238 -4.35 10.31 -1.09
C ILE A 238 -5.62 11.16 -1.05
N LEU A 239 -6.73 10.66 -1.59
CA LEU A 239 -8.05 11.27 -1.46
C LEU A 239 -8.77 10.61 -0.29
N THR A 240 -9.22 11.45 0.62
CA THR A 240 -9.76 11.13 1.94
C THR A 240 -11.28 11.23 1.98
N GLU A 241 -11.91 10.80 3.06
CA GLU A 241 -13.35 10.97 3.25
C GLU A 241 -13.72 12.46 3.36
N HIS A 242 -12.86 13.23 4.02
CA HIS A 242 -12.95 14.69 4.08
C HIS A 242 -12.99 15.33 2.68
N ASP A 243 -12.14 14.90 1.75
CA ASP A 243 -12.14 15.44 0.39
C ASP A 243 -13.51 15.29 -0.29
N PHE A 244 -14.11 14.09 -0.23
CA PHE A 244 -15.45 13.87 -0.79
C PHE A 244 -16.54 14.62 -0.03
N ARG A 245 -16.43 14.72 1.30
CA ARG A 245 -17.35 15.55 2.11
C ARG A 245 -17.29 17.00 1.70
N VAL A 246 -16.10 17.56 1.44
CA VAL A 246 -15.94 18.94 0.95
C VAL A 246 -16.52 19.09 -0.45
N LEU A 247 -16.27 18.14 -1.35
CA LEU A 247 -16.83 18.17 -2.71
C LEU A 247 -18.37 18.25 -2.69
N PHE A 248 -19.01 17.44 -1.84
CA PHE A 248 -20.47 17.39 -1.72
C PHE A 248 -21.04 18.33 -0.64
N GLY A 249 -20.19 19.04 0.09
CA GLY A 249 -20.51 19.74 1.35
C GLY A 249 -20.39 21.26 1.33
N GLN A 250 -20.38 21.91 0.16
CA GLN A 250 -20.73 23.35 0.05
C GLN A 250 -22.21 23.67 0.41
N VAL A 251 -22.88 22.79 1.16
CA VAL A 251 -24.17 23.04 1.83
C VAL A 251 -23.96 22.74 3.31
N GLY A 252 -23.41 23.73 4.03
CA GLY A 252 -23.39 23.73 5.48
C GLY A 252 -24.80 23.68 6.06
N THR A 253 -24.90 23.03 7.23
CA THR A 253 -26.01 23.09 8.20
C THR A 253 -27.35 22.45 7.84
N ASN A 254 -27.36 21.38 7.02
CA ASN A 254 -28.30 20.26 7.17
C ASN A 254 -27.90 19.06 6.28
N GLY A 255 -26.97 18.25 6.77
CA GLY A 255 -26.73 16.83 6.45
C GLY A 255 -26.84 16.37 5.00
N ASP A 256 -25.73 15.85 4.46
CA ASP A 256 -25.70 14.80 3.44
C ASP A 256 -26.57 15.02 2.19
N ARG A 257 -26.84 16.25 1.73
CA ARG A 257 -27.77 16.51 0.61
C ARG A 257 -27.12 17.32 -0.51
N VAL A 258 -27.22 16.78 -1.74
CA VAL A 258 -26.81 17.42 -2.99
C VAL A 258 -28.05 17.76 -3.81
N LEU A 259 -28.11 19.00 -4.32
CA LEU A 259 -29.16 19.43 -5.24
C LEU A 259 -28.87 18.87 -6.63
N VAL A 260 -29.82 18.13 -7.20
CA VAL A 260 -29.70 17.57 -8.55
C VAL A 260 -31.01 17.72 -9.30
N HIS A 261 -30.97 18.48 -10.40
CA HIS A 261 -31.94 18.50 -11.51
C HIS A 261 -33.43 18.64 -11.11
N GLY A 262 -33.97 19.86 -11.17
CA GLY A 262 -35.41 20.13 -10.96
C GLY A 262 -35.87 20.06 -9.50
N ASP A 263 -35.12 20.70 -8.59
CA ASP A 263 -35.44 20.86 -7.15
C ASP A 263 -35.40 19.60 -6.26
N ALA A 264 -34.95 18.45 -6.77
CA ALA A 264 -34.82 17.25 -5.96
C ALA A 264 -33.51 17.25 -5.12
N LEU A 265 -33.66 17.22 -3.80
CA LEU A 265 -32.56 16.96 -2.86
C LEU A 265 -32.23 15.45 -2.88
N ILE A 266 -31.03 15.10 -3.34
CA ILE A 266 -30.51 13.74 -3.32
C ILE A 266 -29.60 13.60 -2.11
N LYS A 267 -29.84 12.58 -1.28
CA LYS A 267 -28.95 12.32 -0.15
C LYS A 267 -27.67 11.63 -0.63
N VAL A 268 -26.52 12.08 -0.16
CA VAL A 268 -25.20 11.49 -0.42
C VAL A 268 -24.65 10.93 0.88
N LYS A 269 -24.41 9.63 0.91
CA LYS A 269 -23.78 8.95 2.03
C LYS A 269 -22.37 8.55 1.64
N ILE A 270 -21.40 9.04 2.40
CA ILE A 270 -19.98 8.71 2.22
C ILE A 270 -19.57 7.82 3.39
N THR A 271 -18.92 6.70 3.10
CA THR A 271 -18.51 5.77 4.13
C THR A 271 -17.17 5.18 3.78
N THR A 272 -16.20 5.30 4.69
CA THR A 272 -14.96 4.53 4.58
C THR A 272 -15.15 3.12 5.11
N ILE A 273 -14.95 2.12 4.26
CA ILE A 273 -15.11 0.73 4.67
C ILE A 273 -13.81 0.22 5.27
N THR A 274 -13.81 0.04 6.60
CA THR A 274 -12.75 -0.64 7.33
C THR A 274 -13.02 -2.15 7.29
N LYS A 275 -12.69 -2.85 6.21
CA LYS A 275 -12.86 -4.32 6.18
C LYS A 275 -11.83 -5.00 7.08
N HIS A 276 -12.31 -5.74 8.07
CA HIS A 276 -11.57 -6.85 8.65
C HIS A 276 -11.54 -8.02 7.65
N ILE A 277 -10.33 -8.51 7.35
CA ILE A 277 -10.01 -9.82 6.74
C ILE A 277 -11.09 -10.37 5.78
N ALA A 278 -11.02 -9.99 4.51
CA ALA A 278 -11.79 -10.70 3.49
C ALA A 278 -11.20 -12.10 3.27
N ASP A 279 -12.06 -13.13 3.23
CA ASP A 279 -11.70 -14.48 2.80
C ASP A 279 -11.08 -14.40 1.39
N PRO A 280 -9.83 -14.87 1.17
CA PRO A 280 -9.17 -14.83 -0.13
C PRO A 280 -9.93 -15.59 -1.24
N THR A 281 -10.88 -16.45 -0.89
CA THR A 281 -11.74 -17.15 -1.85
C THR A 281 -12.98 -16.34 -2.29
N SER A 282 -13.31 -15.25 -1.59
CA SER A 282 -14.45 -14.39 -1.92
C SER A 282 -14.11 -13.42 -3.06
N ARG A 283 -15.09 -13.14 -3.95
CA ARG A 283 -14.93 -12.12 -5.01
C ARG A 283 -14.83 -10.74 -4.38
N GLN A 284 -13.83 -9.96 -4.80
CA GLN A 284 -13.61 -8.62 -4.28
C GLN A 284 -14.31 -7.58 -5.16
N THR A 285 -14.97 -6.60 -4.54
CA THR A 285 -15.66 -5.53 -5.27
C THR A 285 -14.68 -4.59 -5.98
N GLY A 286 -13.46 -4.48 -5.44
CA GLY A 286 -12.36 -3.72 -6.01
C GLY A 286 -11.01 -4.29 -5.57
N PRO A 287 -9.91 -3.88 -6.18
CA PRO A 287 -8.60 -4.43 -5.87
C PRO A 287 -8.03 -3.95 -4.52
N GLY A 288 -7.10 -4.75 -3.98
CA GLY A 288 -6.36 -4.41 -2.76
C GLY A 288 -7.14 -4.63 -1.46
N GLN A 289 -8.17 -5.48 -1.48
CA GLN A 289 -9.05 -5.72 -0.32
C GLN A 289 -8.58 -6.86 0.61
N LEU A 290 -7.51 -7.60 0.27
CA LEU A 290 -7.00 -8.72 1.08
C LEU A 290 -5.95 -8.30 2.11
N VAL A 291 -5.77 -9.09 3.18
CA VAL A 291 -4.84 -8.78 4.28
C VAL A 291 -3.38 -8.82 3.85
N LYS A 292 -2.98 -9.84 3.07
CA LYS A 292 -1.60 -9.99 2.59
C LYS A 292 -1.41 -9.27 1.26
N HIS A 293 -1.26 -7.96 1.34
CA HIS A 293 -0.89 -7.12 0.21
C HIS A 293 0.28 -6.20 0.59
N TYR A 294 1.16 -5.96 -0.39
CA TYR A 294 2.25 -4.99 -0.30
C TYR A 294 3.38 -5.38 0.67
N ALA A 295 3.55 -6.68 0.92
CA ALA A 295 4.56 -7.20 1.83
C ALA A 295 5.91 -7.30 1.12
N PRO A 296 6.98 -6.75 1.70
CA PRO A 296 8.33 -7.00 1.24
C PRO A 296 8.70 -8.48 1.33
N ASN A 297 9.71 -8.91 0.57
CA ASN A 297 10.30 -10.24 0.68
C ASN A 297 11.09 -10.43 1.99
N VAL A 298 11.61 -9.33 2.56
CA VAL A 298 12.25 -9.34 3.87
C VAL A 298 11.19 -9.48 4.98
N PRO A 299 11.38 -10.37 5.98
CA PRO A 299 10.51 -10.48 7.13
C PRO A 299 10.25 -9.11 7.78
N THR A 300 8.99 -8.67 7.76
CA THR A 300 8.60 -7.32 8.16
C THR A 300 7.67 -7.36 9.37
N PHE A 301 7.95 -6.52 10.38
CA PHE A 301 7.21 -6.48 11.64
C PHE A 301 6.82 -5.05 12.02
N ILE A 302 5.63 -4.90 12.60
CA ILE A 302 5.21 -3.66 13.25
C ILE A 302 5.80 -3.64 14.67
N LEU A 303 6.54 -2.58 14.99
CA LEU A 303 7.02 -2.28 16.32
C LEU A 303 6.11 -1.27 17.00
N ALA A 304 5.91 -1.44 18.30
CA ALA A 304 5.33 -0.42 19.17
C ALA A 304 6.35 -0.09 20.26
N LEU A 305 6.95 1.10 20.21
CA LEU A 305 7.85 1.54 21.28
C LEU A 305 7.06 2.24 22.40
N PRO A 306 7.33 1.92 23.68
CA PRO A 306 6.70 2.63 24.78
C PRO A 306 6.93 4.15 24.69
N ARG A 307 5.87 4.95 24.96
CA ARG A 307 5.91 6.42 24.83
C ARG A 307 7.02 7.08 25.65
N PHE A 308 7.35 6.55 26.82
CA PHE A 308 8.39 7.13 27.68
C PHE A 308 9.79 7.06 27.06
N ILE A 309 10.04 6.16 26.10
CA ILE A 309 11.29 6.12 25.33
C ILE A 309 11.35 7.28 24.33
N THR A 310 10.20 7.72 23.84
CA THR A 310 10.08 8.52 22.61
C THR A 310 9.56 9.94 22.81
N THR A 311 8.87 10.29 23.92
CA THR A 311 8.13 11.57 24.02
C THR A 311 8.66 12.56 25.06
N ARG A 312 9.60 13.47 24.70
CA ARG A 312 10.22 14.58 25.52
C ARG A 312 11.54 14.18 26.21
N PRO A 313 12.42 15.15 26.59
CA PRO A 313 13.87 15.02 26.48
C PRO A 313 14.28 13.62 26.93
N LEU A 314 14.70 12.81 25.94
CA LEU A 314 14.89 11.36 26.01
C LEU A 314 15.01 10.92 27.47
N LYS A 315 13.98 10.28 28.04
CA LYS A 315 14.05 9.91 29.47
C LYS A 315 15.16 8.90 29.76
N GLY A 316 15.84 8.41 28.72
CA GLY A 316 17.04 7.59 28.75
C GLY A 316 17.52 7.22 27.35
N GLU A 317 18.63 6.49 27.32
CA GLU A 317 19.31 5.98 26.13
C GLU A 317 19.03 4.48 25.99
N VAL A 318 18.71 4.01 24.78
CA VAL A 318 18.66 2.57 24.49
C VAL A 318 20.09 2.09 24.28
N VAL A 319 20.59 1.23 25.18
CA VAL A 319 21.99 0.80 25.21
C VAL A 319 22.20 -0.46 24.38
N SER A 320 21.22 -1.35 24.37
CA SER A 320 21.23 -2.56 23.55
C SER A 320 19.81 -3.03 23.26
N GLY A 321 19.67 -3.87 22.23
CA GLY A 321 18.40 -4.48 21.88
C GLY A 321 18.59 -5.83 21.23
N GLN A 322 17.69 -6.76 21.51
CA GLN A 322 17.67 -8.10 20.92
C GLN A 322 16.25 -8.54 20.63
N LEU A 323 16.09 -9.32 19.57
CA LEU A 323 14.89 -10.09 19.34
C LEU A 323 14.99 -11.40 20.12
N ILE A 324 13.99 -11.69 20.94
CA ILE A 324 13.90 -12.92 21.73
C ILE A 324 12.59 -13.65 21.42
N SER A 325 12.61 -14.97 21.59
CA SER A 325 11.41 -15.80 21.52
C SER A 325 10.87 -16.06 22.92
N LEU A 326 9.61 -15.67 23.16
CA LEU A 326 8.85 -15.91 24.38
C LEU A 326 7.55 -16.63 24.02
N ASN A 327 7.35 -17.87 24.49
CA ASN A 327 6.19 -18.70 24.13
C ASN A 327 5.96 -18.81 22.61
N SER A 328 7.05 -18.97 21.84
CA SER A 328 7.03 -18.98 20.37
C SER A 328 6.53 -17.67 19.72
N LYS A 329 6.47 -16.57 20.47
CA LYS A 329 6.22 -15.23 19.95
C LYS A 329 7.51 -14.43 19.98
N LEU A 330 7.75 -13.71 18.89
CA LEU A 330 8.88 -12.79 18.80
C LEU A 330 8.59 -11.52 19.60
N VAL A 331 9.56 -11.11 20.42
CA VAL A 331 9.49 -9.92 21.27
C VAL A 331 10.78 -9.12 21.14
N LEU A 332 10.67 -7.79 21.06
CA LEU A 332 11.80 -6.89 21.10
C LEU A 332 12.16 -6.58 22.55
N TRP A 333 13.33 -7.03 23.02
CA TRP A 333 13.85 -6.69 24.33
C TRP A 333 14.88 -5.56 24.21
N LEU A 334 14.66 -4.46 24.95
CA LEU A 334 15.54 -3.30 24.97
C LEU A 334 16.14 -3.08 26.35
N ALA A 335 17.45 -2.91 26.41
CA ALA A 335 18.15 -2.44 27.60
C ALA A 335 18.22 -0.91 27.58
N PHE A 336 17.70 -0.27 28.62
CA PHE A 336 17.48 1.16 28.69
C PHE A 336 18.18 1.76 29.90
N ARG A 337 18.98 2.81 29.67
CA ARG A 337 19.65 3.57 30.72
C ARG A 337 18.96 4.92 30.92
N PRO A 338 18.36 5.21 32.09
CA PRO A 338 17.77 6.51 32.38
C PRO A 338 18.76 7.66 32.24
N LEU A 339 18.31 8.83 31.78
CA LEU A 339 19.10 10.05 31.99
C LEU A 339 19.14 10.38 33.49
N SER A 340 20.27 10.90 33.96
CA SER A 340 20.57 11.17 35.39
C SER A 340 19.52 12.01 36.12
N GLN A 341 18.71 12.76 35.38
CA GLN A 341 17.64 13.62 35.90
C GLN A 341 16.29 12.91 36.16
N PHE A 342 16.15 11.62 35.85
CA PHE A 342 14.91 10.86 36.06
C PHE A 342 15.11 9.72 37.06
N SER A 343 14.23 9.64 38.05
CA SER A 343 14.21 8.55 39.03
C SER A 343 13.56 7.29 38.45
N GLN A 344 13.92 6.12 39.00
CA GLN A 344 13.32 4.82 38.65
C GLN A 344 11.78 4.83 38.77
N LYS A 345 11.22 5.62 39.71
CA LYS A 345 9.77 5.76 39.92
C LYS A 345 9.07 6.59 38.84
N GLU A 346 9.75 7.58 38.26
CA GLU A 346 9.19 8.45 37.20
C GLU A 346 9.12 7.77 35.82
N LEU A 347 9.87 6.68 35.64
CA LEU A 347 9.82 5.82 34.46
C LEU A 347 8.70 4.78 34.52
N LEU A 348 8.24 4.42 35.72
CA LEU A 348 7.23 3.38 35.97
C LEU A 348 5.76 3.89 35.90
N ILE A 349 5.55 5.16 35.57
CA ILE A 349 4.20 5.78 35.52
C ILE A 349 3.55 5.47 34.16
N ASP A 350 3.25 4.20 33.93
CA ASP A 350 2.21 3.74 32.99
C ASP A 350 1.67 2.40 33.52
N ARG A 351 1.03 2.48 34.70
CA ARG A 351 0.44 1.33 35.40
C ARG A 351 -1.01 1.16 34.94
N GLU A 352 -1.23 0.53 33.79
CA GLU A 352 -2.44 -0.28 33.66
C GLU A 352 -2.22 -1.60 34.41
N GLN A 353 -3.20 -2.01 35.21
CA GLN A 353 -3.14 -3.24 36.01
C GLN A 353 -3.20 -4.45 35.07
N GLY A 354 -2.14 -5.27 35.06
CA GLY A 354 -2.09 -6.51 34.30
C GLY A 354 -1.19 -7.55 34.98
N ASP A 355 -1.51 -8.83 34.73
CA ASP A 355 -0.82 -10.00 35.30
C ASP A 355 0.69 -9.99 35.00
N SER A 356 1.51 -10.33 36.00
CA SER A 356 2.97 -10.40 35.88
C SER A 356 3.44 -11.64 35.14
N LEU A 357 4.28 -11.49 34.11
CA LEU A 357 4.89 -12.61 33.37
C LEU A 357 6.31 -12.91 33.88
N HIS A 358 6.61 -14.17 34.19
CA HIS A 358 7.91 -14.63 34.68
C HIS A 358 8.67 -15.38 33.58
N PHE A 359 9.94 -15.05 33.34
CA PHE A 359 10.76 -15.76 32.35
C PHE A 359 12.24 -15.82 32.75
N SER A 360 12.99 -16.74 32.15
CA SER A 360 14.45 -16.84 32.31
C SER A 360 15.17 -16.60 30.99
N PHE A 361 16.20 -15.76 31.03
CA PHE A 361 17.01 -15.36 29.89
C PHE A 361 18.47 -15.22 30.32
N GLU A 362 19.41 -15.78 29.55
CA GLU A 362 20.85 -15.78 29.86
C GLU A 362 21.20 -16.17 31.33
N GLY A 363 20.46 -17.13 31.89
CA GLY A 363 20.67 -17.60 33.27
C GLY A 363 20.14 -16.68 34.37
N ALA A 364 19.50 -15.55 34.03
CA ALA A 364 18.84 -14.66 34.96
C ALA A 364 17.31 -14.81 34.91
N HIS A 365 16.67 -14.63 36.07
CA HIS A 365 15.21 -14.65 36.19
C HIS A 365 14.65 -13.22 36.15
N TYR A 366 13.64 -13.02 35.32
CA TYR A 366 13.01 -11.73 35.05
C TYR A 366 11.51 -11.79 35.29
N VAL A 367 10.95 -10.67 35.73
CA VAL A 367 9.51 -10.45 35.85
C VAL A 367 9.13 -9.24 35.01
N VAL A 368 8.24 -9.45 34.04
CA VAL A 368 7.62 -8.42 33.24
C VAL A 368 6.44 -7.86 34.05
N LEU A 369 6.56 -6.58 34.41
CA LEU A 369 5.48 -5.77 34.95
C LEU A 369 5.14 -4.76 33.84
N ASN A 370 4.05 -4.97 33.12
CA ASN A 370 3.67 -4.17 31.96
C ASN A 370 4.76 -4.18 30.86
N SER A 371 5.09 -3.05 30.25
CA SER A 371 6.17 -2.93 29.25
C SER A 371 7.58 -2.91 29.87
N PHE A 372 7.71 -3.07 31.19
CA PHE A 372 8.99 -3.09 31.91
C PHE A 372 9.34 -4.47 32.46
N VAL A 373 10.64 -4.76 32.47
CA VAL A 373 11.21 -6.00 32.95
C VAL A 373 12.14 -5.69 34.11
N SER A 374 11.88 -6.31 35.26
CA SER A 374 12.76 -6.28 36.43
C SER A 374 13.47 -7.61 36.60
N ARG A 375 14.80 -7.58 36.74
CA ARG A 375 15.56 -8.76 37.15
C ARG A 375 15.26 -9.05 38.63
N VAL A 376 14.94 -10.30 38.96
CA VAL A 376 14.65 -10.70 40.35
C VAL A 376 15.87 -11.41 40.92
N ALA A 377 16.26 -11.05 42.14
CA ALA A 377 17.29 -11.80 42.88
C ALA A 377 16.79 -13.23 43.14
N SER A 378 17.71 -14.21 43.19
CA SER A 378 17.41 -15.65 43.30
C SER A 378 16.21 -15.95 44.21
N PRO A 379 15.29 -16.83 43.76
CA PRO A 379 13.93 -16.87 44.29
C PRO A 379 13.88 -17.35 45.73
N ASN A 380 13.49 -16.48 46.66
CA ASN A 380 12.80 -16.90 47.88
C ASN A 380 11.29 -16.92 47.59
N THR A 381 10.73 -18.12 47.74
CA THR A 381 9.35 -18.58 47.49
C THR A 381 8.29 -17.64 48.05
N SER A 382 7.30 -17.17 47.29
CA SER A 382 5.98 -17.85 47.24
C SER A 382 5.08 -17.47 46.05
N ASP A 383 5.53 -16.64 45.11
CA ASP A 383 4.68 -16.11 44.03
C ASP A 383 5.25 -16.42 42.63
N LYS A 384 5.37 -17.71 42.32
CA LYS A 384 5.82 -18.18 41.00
C LYS A 384 4.61 -18.48 40.13
N GLY A 385 4.17 -17.50 39.35
CA GLY A 385 3.39 -17.78 38.15
C GLY A 385 4.16 -18.72 37.20
N PRO A 386 3.50 -19.31 36.20
CA PRO A 386 4.17 -20.18 35.22
C PRO A 386 5.36 -19.46 34.57
N THR A 387 6.54 -20.10 34.59
CA THR A 387 7.79 -19.54 34.06
C THR A 387 8.03 -19.98 32.62
N VAL A 388 8.34 -19.02 31.75
CA VAL A 388 8.61 -19.25 30.32
C VAL A 388 10.13 -19.25 30.04
N ALA A 389 10.60 -20.17 29.22
CA ALA A 389 11.98 -20.14 28.72
C ALA A 389 12.10 -19.13 27.55
N ALA A 390 13.07 -18.22 27.64
CA ALA A 390 13.37 -17.26 26.60
C ALA A 390 14.69 -17.61 25.91
N SER A 391 14.74 -17.48 24.58
CA SER A 391 15.96 -17.68 23.78
C SER A 391 16.20 -16.48 22.86
N SER A 392 17.46 -16.06 22.74
CA SER A 392 17.86 -15.01 21.79
C SER A 392 17.72 -15.54 20.37
N VAL A 393 17.09 -14.75 19.50
CA VAL A 393 16.87 -15.08 18.09
C VAL A 393 17.86 -14.32 17.22
N SER A 394 18.00 -13.02 17.45
CA SER A 394 18.90 -12.17 16.66
C SER A 394 19.22 -10.83 17.34
N SER A 395 20.39 -10.28 17.01
CA SER A 395 20.77 -8.90 17.29
C SER A 395 20.06 -7.94 16.32
N LEU A 396 19.83 -6.69 16.74
CA LEU A 396 19.30 -5.65 15.84
C LEU A 396 20.31 -5.19 14.79
N SER A 397 21.58 -5.56 14.91
CA SER A 397 22.66 -5.16 13.98
C SER A 397 22.53 -5.74 12.57
N SER A 398 21.59 -6.66 12.32
CA SER A 398 21.19 -7.13 10.99
C SER A 398 19.75 -6.72 10.64
N SER A 399 19.17 -5.77 11.37
CA SER A 399 17.81 -5.28 11.14
C SER A 399 17.81 -3.90 10.50
N ALA A 400 16.83 -3.65 9.62
CA ALA A 400 16.53 -2.34 9.08
C ALA A 400 15.26 -1.77 9.72
N CYS A 401 15.15 -0.45 9.75
CA CYS A 401 13.98 0.26 10.24
C CYS A 401 13.56 1.35 9.26
N ILE A 402 12.27 1.38 8.95
CA ILE A 402 11.61 2.50 8.29
C ILE A 402 10.73 3.17 9.33
N ASP A 403 11.13 4.33 9.80
CA ASP A 403 10.47 5.10 10.85
C ASP A 403 9.52 6.17 10.26
N TYR A 404 8.69 6.76 11.11
CA TYR A 404 7.84 7.90 10.79
C TYR A 404 7.93 8.92 11.92
N ALA A 405 8.24 10.17 11.56
CA ALA A 405 8.38 11.30 12.48
C ALA A 405 9.39 11.07 13.63
N GLY A 406 10.46 10.30 13.37
CA GLY A 406 11.56 10.06 14.31
C GLY A 406 11.20 9.22 15.55
N TYR A 407 10.07 8.52 15.56
CA TYR A 407 9.60 7.73 16.71
C TYR A 407 10.59 6.62 17.13
N PHE A 408 11.30 6.03 16.18
CA PHE A 408 12.32 4.99 16.38
C PHE A 408 13.76 5.49 16.28
N THR A 409 13.97 6.82 16.26
CA THR A 409 15.32 7.42 16.36
C THR A 409 16.17 6.79 17.48
N PRO A 410 15.63 6.45 18.68
CA PRO A 410 16.43 5.82 19.75
C PRO A 410 17.03 4.46 19.39
N LEU A 411 16.51 3.76 18.36
CA LEU A 411 17.05 2.49 17.88
C LEU A 411 18.10 2.66 16.77
N SER A 412 18.24 3.85 16.20
CA SER A 412 19.05 4.09 14.98
C SER A 412 20.51 3.62 15.10
N THR A 413 21.11 3.70 16.28
CA THR A 413 22.50 3.27 16.54
C THR A 413 22.66 1.75 16.67
N LEU A 414 21.56 1.01 16.86
CA LEU A 414 21.55 -0.44 17.03
C LEU A 414 21.24 -1.18 15.73
N LEU A 415 20.73 -0.47 14.73
CA LEU A 415 20.23 -1.02 13.48
C LEU A 415 21.29 -0.97 12.38
N LEU A 416 21.23 -1.92 11.44
CA LEU A 416 22.06 -1.89 10.24
C LEU A 416 21.69 -0.72 9.33
N HIS A 417 20.39 -0.42 9.25
CA HIS A 417 19.86 0.65 8.44
C HIS A 417 18.67 1.32 9.10
N TYR A 418 18.61 2.64 9.00
CA TYR A 418 17.53 3.47 9.52
C TYR A 418 17.19 4.55 8.52
N GLN A 419 15.91 4.68 8.19
CA GLN A 419 15.39 5.72 7.30
C GLN A 419 14.02 6.19 7.79
N GLU A 420 13.66 7.45 7.50
CA GLU A 420 12.41 8.05 7.93
C GLU A 420 11.51 8.35 6.74
N LEU A 421 10.27 7.84 6.76
CA LEU A 421 9.25 8.12 5.76
C LEU A 421 8.98 9.62 5.61
N SER A 422 8.94 10.32 6.73
CA SER A 422 8.87 11.78 6.82
C SER A 422 9.39 12.23 8.17
N ARG A 423 10.35 13.16 8.16
CA ARG A 423 10.89 13.77 9.38
C ARG A 423 9.92 14.73 10.05
N VAL A 424 9.09 15.39 9.24
CA VAL A 424 8.15 16.45 9.68
C VAL A 424 6.74 15.93 9.90
N ARG A 425 6.53 14.61 9.86
CA ARG A 425 5.21 13.97 9.96
C ARG A 425 4.27 14.44 8.83
N ASP A 426 4.79 14.60 7.62
CA ASP A 426 3.98 14.82 6.42
C ASP A 426 3.55 13.46 5.86
N PRO A 427 2.25 13.10 5.94
CA PRO A 427 1.79 11.82 5.46
C PRO A 427 1.80 11.70 3.93
N ARG A 428 1.85 12.81 3.18
CA ARG A 428 2.01 12.79 1.71
C ARG A 428 3.46 12.53 1.32
N GLU A 429 4.41 13.06 2.06
CA GLU A 429 5.83 12.67 1.94
C GLU A 429 6.00 11.19 2.27
N ALA A 430 5.40 10.72 3.38
CA ALA A 430 5.42 9.32 3.75
C ALA A 430 4.81 8.40 2.67
N ALA A 431 3.70 8.81 2.04
CA ALA A 431 3.09 8.09 0.92
C ALA A 431 4.07 7.89 -0.24
N ARG A 432 4.81 8.94 -0.60
CA ARG A 432 5.78 8.92 -1.70
C ARG A 432 6.91 7.93 -1.44
N ASN A 433 7.31 7.81 -0.17
CA ASN A 433 8.51 7.07 0.24
C ASN A 433 8.22 5.62 0.66
N VAL A 434 7.01 5.30 1.14
CA VAL A 434 6.76 4.03 1.83
C VAL A 434 7.13 2.78 1.02
N TYR A 435 6.73 2.71 -0.25
CA TYR A 435 7.03 1.56 -1.09
C TYR A 435 8.46 1.54 -1.63
N SER A 436 9.03 2.70 -1.97
CA SER A 436 10.43 2.74 -2.41
C SER A 436 11.38 2.33 -1.28
N PHE A 437 11.08 2.74 -0.04
CA PHE A 437 11.90 2.42 1.12
C PHE A 437 11.80 0.93 1.49
N MET A 438 10.59 0.37 1.41
CA MET A 438 10.37 -1.08 1.56
C MET A 438 11.11 -1.90 0.50
N ARG A 439 11.04 -1.49 -0.77
CA ARG A 439 11.77 -2.16 -1.87
C ARG A 439 13.28 -2.04 -1.72
N ASN A 440 13.78 -0.87 -1.32
CA ASN A 440 15.20 -0.67 -1.05
C ASN A 440 15.69 -1.60 0.06
N ALA A 441 14.90 -1.81 1.11
CA ALA A 441 15.26 -2.68 2.23
C ALA A 441 15.55 -4.13 1.79
N GLU A 442 14.91 -4.62 0.72
CA GLU A 442 15.17 -5.97 0.17
C GLU A 442 16.52 -6.08 -0.53
N THR A 443 17.07 -4.96 -0.99
CA THR A 443 18.36 -4.91 -1.68
C THR A 443 19.53 -4.69 -0.73
N LEU A 444 19.26 -4.38 0.54
CA LEU A 444 20.30 -4.15 1.54
C LEU A 444 20.91 -5.48 1.98
N SER A 445 22.19 -5.66 1.64
CA SER A 445 22.96 -6.84 2.05
C SER A 445 23.03 -6.93 3.59
N GLY A 446 22.67 -8.10 4.12
CA GLY A 446 22.75 -8.40 5.57
C GLY A 446 21.54 -7.95 6.39
N VAL A 447 20.45 -7.49 5.75
CA VAL A 447 19.18 -7.22 6.44
C VAL A 447 18.34 -8.49 6.52
N ASP A 448 18.10 -8.98 7.74
CA ASP A 448 17.28 -10.16 8.03
C ASP A 448 15.84 -9.81 8.39
N HIS A 449 15.62 -8.61 8.93
CA HIS A 449 14.34 -8.13 9.43
C HIS A 449 14.13 -6.65 9.09
N LEU A 450 12.90 -6.28 8.79
CA LEU A 450 12.47 -4.90 8.60
C LEU A 450 11.44 -4.53 9.68
N PHE A 451 11.70 -3.43 10.38
CA PHE A 451 10.78 -2.87 11.36
C PHE A 451 10.07 -1.63 10.84
N LEU A 452 8.77 -1.56 11.11
CA LEU A 452 7.90 -0.43 10.78
C LEU A 452 7.16 0.06 12.04
N PRO A 453 6.83 1.35 12.14
CA PRO A 453 6.14 1.87 13.30
C PRO A 453 4.65 1.50 13.31
N GLN A 454 4.11 1.29 14.52
CA GLN A 454 2.67 1.26 14.71
C GLN A 454 2.11 2.69 14.66
N ILE A 455 1.67 3.13 13.49
CA ILE A 455 1.02 4.43 13.30
C ILE A 455 -0.42 4.35 13.81
N THR A 456 -0.76 5.20 14.80
CA THR A 456 -2.09 5.26 15.44
C THR A 456 -2.58 6.71 15.51
N ASP A 457 -3.86 6.93 15.81
CA ASP A 457 -4.42 8.30 15.91
C ASP A 457 -3.69 9.15 16.97
N ASN A 458 -3.13 8.50 18.00
CA ASN A 458 -2.35 9.16 19.04
C ASN A 458 -0.83 8.93 18.85
N TYR A 459 -0.38 8.78 17.61
CA TYR A 459 1.04 8.65 17.28
C TYR A 459 1.80 9.89 17.78
N PRO A 460 2.93 9.73 18.49
CA PRO A 460 3.59 10.85 19.12
C PRO A 460 4.21 11.83 18.11
N CYS A 461 4.04 13.13 18.38
CA CYS A 461 4.64 14.20 17.58
C CYS A 461 5.98 14.60 18.19
N LEU A 462 7.08 14.39 17.47
CA LEU A 462 8.35 15.06 17.78
C LEU A 462 8.46 16.46 17.14
N GLY A 463 7.58 16.81 16.19
CA GLY A 463 7.56 18.11 15.48
C GLY A 463 6.22 18.85 15.49
N GLN A 464 6.24 20.14 15.11
CA GLN A 464 5.08 21.02 14.96
C GLN A 464 4.49 20.91 13.53
N GLY A 465 3.77 19.84 13.24
CA GLY A 465 3.05 19.65 11.97
C GLY A 465 1.53 19.67 12.17
N THR A 466 0.78 20.10 11.14
CA THR A 466 -0.67 19.86 11.08
C THR A 466 -0.91 18.38 10.77
N VAL A 467 -1.72 17.71 11.59
CA VAL A 467 -1.95 16.26 11.45
C VAL A 467 -3.16 16.03 10.55
N ASP A 468 -2.90 15.59 9.31
CA ASP A 468 -3.95 15.06 8.42
C ASP A 468 -4.20 13.58 8.81
N ILE A 469 -5.05 13.38 9.83
CA ILE A 469 -5.33 12.06 10.42
C ILE A 469 -5.89 11.09 9.37
N GLU A 470 -6.74 11.56 8.46
CA GLU A 470 -7.33 10.70 7.43
C GLU A 470 -6.28 10.22 6.42
N MET A 471 -5.33 11.08 6.06
CA MET A 471 -4.19 10.72 5.21
C MET A 471 -3.16 9.85 5.94
N GLU A 472 -2.93 10.07 7.24
CA GLU A 472 -2.10 9.18 8.07
C GLU A 472 -2.67 7.77 8.14
N ALA A 473 -4.00 7.64 8.22
CA ALA A 473 -4.66 6.34 8.19
C ALA A 473 -4.39 5.58 6.86
N SER A 474 -4.16 6.30 5.74
CA SER A 474 -3.73 5.68 4.48
C SER A 474 -2.33 5.08 4.59
N ILE A 475 -1.40 5.76 5.27
CA ILE A 475 -0.04 5.26 5.51
C ILE A 475 -0.04 4.10 6.50
N ALA A 476 -0.79 4.24 7.60
CA ALA A 476 -0.98 3.20 8.59
C ALA A 476 -1.52 1.90 7.97
N ASP A 477 -2.48 2.00 7.04
CA ASP A 477 -2.99 0.83 6.31
C ASP A 477 -1.89 0.14 5.48
N ARG A 478 -1.02 0.89 4.79
CA ARG A 478 0.08 0.30 4.00
C ARG A 478 1.15 -0.34 4.87
N VAL A 479 1.55 0.35 5.94
CA VAL A 479 2.47 -0.19 6.94
C VAL A 479 1.90 -1.47 7.54
N HIS A 480 0.62 -1.46 7.94
CA HIS A 480 -0.01 -2.62 8.56
C HIS A 480 -0.05 -3.84 7.63
N ARG A 481 -0.48 -3.65 6.37
CA ARG A 481 -0.56 -4.75 5.38
C ARG A 481 0.82 -5.28 4.98
N SER A 482 1.83 -4.41 4.89
CA SER A 482 3.19 -4.81 4.53
C SER A 482 3.81 -5.78 5.55
N ALA A 483 3.48 -5.63 6.83
CA ALA A 483 3.86 -6.55 7.90
C ALA A 483 2.90 -7.74 8.06
N SER A 484 1.91 -7.91 7.17
CA SER A 484 0.81 -8.89 7.31
C SER A 484 0.07 -8.76 8.66
N GLY A 485 0.03 -7.56 9.23
CA GLY A 485 -0.52 -7.28 10.56
C GLY A 485 0.27 -7.83 11.74
N VAL A 486 1.47 -8.38 11.52
CA VAL A 486 2.30 -8.94 12.59
C VAL A 486 2.93 -7.81 13.40
N CYS A 487 2.44 -7.64 14.62
CA CYS A 487 2.98 -6.71 15.61
C CYS A 487 3.81 -7.49 16.64
N ILE A 488 5.01 -7.00 16.94
CA ILE A 488 5.85 -7.55 18.00
C ILE A 488 5.90 -6.56 19.16
N GLN A 489 5.74 -7.08 20.38
CA GLN A 489 5.75 -6.27 21.58
C GLN A 489 7.18 -5.87 21.93
N THR A 490 7.31 -4.67 22.52
CA THR A 490 8.58 -4.20 23.07
C THR A 490 8.53 -4.29 24.59
N ILE A 491 9.54 -4.92 25.18
CA ILE A 491 9.77 -4.97 26.62
C ILE A 491 11.10 -4.28 26.95
N CYS A 492 11.15 -3.54 28.05
CA CYS A 492 12.31 -2.74 28.41
C CYS A 492 12.86 -3.13 29.77
N SER A 493 14.17 -3.30 29.91
CA SER A 493 14.83 -3.47 31.21
C SER A 493 15.74 -2.29 31.53
N LEU A 494 15.76 -1.88 32.80
CA LEU A 494 16.70 -0.87 33.27
C LEU A 494 18.10 -1.47 33.46
N VAL A 495 19.13 -0.77 32.99
CA VAL A 495 20.55 -1.12 33.14
C VAL A 495 21.32 -0.06 33.89
#